data_AF-A0A441VRS9-F1
#
_entry.id   AF-A0A441VRS9-F1
#
_cell.length_a   1.000
_cell.length_b   1.000
_cell.length_c   1.000
_cell.angle_alpha   90.00
_cell.angle_beta   90.00
_cell.angle_gamma   90.00
#
_symmetry.space_group_name_H-M   'P 1'
#
loop_
_entity.id
_entity.type
_entity.pdbx_description
1 polymer ?
#
loop_
_entity_poly.entity_id
_entity_poly.type
_entity_poly.pdbx_seq_one_letter_code
_entity_poly.pdbx_strand_id
1 'polypeptide(L)' 'MIDWDDVRYFLAVARGGSVRAAAERLGVNHSTVLRRIAQ' A
#
# COMPACT_ATOMS: atom_id res chain seq x y z
N MET A 1 13.71 11.80 0.25
CA MET A 1 13.20 11.68 1.64
C MET A 1 12.11 10.63 1.58
N ILE A 2 12.15 9.60 2.42
CA ILE A 2 11.13 8.54 2.40
C ILE A 2 9.82 9.12 2.95
N ASP A 3 8.73 9.00 2.20
CA ASP A 3 7.39 9.28 2.71
C ASP A 3 6.96 8.10 3.60
N TRP A 4 6.64 8.37 4.87
CA TRP A 4 6.16 7.36 5.81
C TRP A 4 4.85 6.71 5.35
N ASP A 5 4.09 7.41 4.51
CA ASP A 5 2.88 6.87 3.91
C ASP A 5 3.24 5.71 2.98
N ASP A 6 4.29 5.83 2.15
CA ASP A 6 4.74 4.76 1.24
C ASP A 6 5.17 3.50 2.02
N VAL A 7 5.84 3.68 3.16
CA VAL A 7 6.18 2.58 4.08
C VAL A 7 4.93 1.92 4.66
N ARG A 8 3.90 2.71 5.02
CA ARG A 8 2.61 2.18 5.48
C ARG A 8 1.93 1.34 4.40
N TYR A 9 1.93 1.78 3.14
CA TYR A 9 1.38 1.02 2.01
C TYR A 9 2.16 -0.27 1.76
N PHE A 10 3.50 -0.21 1.76
CA PHE A 10 4.36 -1.37 1.63
C PHE A 10 4.10 -2.41 2.73
N LEU A 11 4.05 -1.98 4.00
CA LEU A 11 3.76 -2.87 5.12
C LEU A 11 2.37 -3.49 5.07
N ALA A 12 1.37 -2.75 4.57
CA ALA A 12 0.03 -3.29 4.38
C ALA A 12 0.02 -4.42 3.34
N VAL A 13 0.78 -4.28 2.24
CA VAL A 13 0.93 -5.34 1.24
C VAL A 13 1.72 -6.52 1.79
N ALA A 14 2.86 -6.27 2.43
CA ALA A 14 3.70 -7.33 3.01
C ALA A 14 2.93 -8.17 4.05
N ARG A 15 2.05 -7.55 4.85
CA ARG A 15 1.22 -8.24 5.85
C ARG A 15 -0.04 -8.88 5.25
N GLY A 16 -0.62 -8.27 4.22
CA GLY A 16 -1.85 -8.75 3.57
C GLY A 16 -1.62 -9.77 2.45
N GLY A 17 -0.37 -9.95 2.00
CA GLY A 17 0.01 -10.88 0.94
C GLY A 17 -0.42 -10.45 -0.48
N SER A 18 -1.14 -9.34 -0.62
CA SER A 18 -1.54 -8.80 -1.92
C SER A 18 -1.86 -7.30 -1.85
N VAL A 19 -1.73 -6.62 -3.00
CA VAL A 19 -2.17 -5.24 -3.21
C VAL A 19 -3.67 -5.09 -2.92
N ARG A 20 -4.46 -6.10 -3.29
CA ARG A 20 -5.90 -6.12 -3.04
C ARG A 20 -6.24 -6.11 -1.57
N ALA A 21 -5.65 -7.04 -0.80
CA ALA A 21 -5.86 -7.11 0.64
C ALA A 21 -5.40 -5.81 1.34
N ALA A 22 -4.31 -5.19 0.87
CA ALA A 22 -3.86 -3.91 1.39
C ALA A 22 -4.84 -2.77 1.09
N ALA A 23 -5.38 -2.70 -0.13
CA ALA A 23 -6.35 -1.70 -0.54
C ALA A 23 -7.66 -1.80 0.26
N GLU A 24 -8.17 -3.02 0.43
CA GLU A 24 -9.34 -3.31 1.28
C GLU A 24 -9.07 -2.91 2.74
N ARG A 25 -7.91 -3.28 3.30
CA ARG A 25 -7.52 -2.92 4.67
C ARG A 25 -7.34 -1.42 4.90
N LEU A 26 -6.83 -0.70 3.90
CA LEU A 26 -6.55 0.73 3.99
C LEU A 26 -7.73 1.59 3.53
N GLY A 27 -8.81 1.00 2.99
CA GLY A 27 -9.97 1.74 2.50
C GLY A 27 -9.68 2.60 1.28
N VAL A 28 -8.76 2.16 0.41
CA VAL A 28 -8.34 2.90 -0.79
C VAL A 28 -8.49 2.07 -2.07
N ASN A 29 -8.31 2.70 -3.23
CA ASN A 29 -8.23 1.98 -4.50
C ASN A 29 -6.89 1.21 -4.62
N HIS A 30 -6.92 0.06 -5.30
CA HIS A 30 -5.73 -0.74 -5.60
C HIS A 30 -4.69 0.05 -6.40
N SER A 31 -5.12 0.95 -7.29
CA SER A 31 -4.23 1.84 -8.05
C SER A 31 -3.46 2.82 -7.15
N THR A 32 -4.07 3.28 -6.06
CA THR A 32 -3.41 4.14 -5.06
C THR A 32 -2.28 3.39 -4.36
N VAL A 33 -2.52 2.13 -3.98
CA VAL A 33 -1.50 1.28 -3.35
C VAL A 33 -0.33 1.02 -4.30
N LEU A 34 -0.60 0.68 -5.56
CA LEU A 34 0.45 0.49 -6.56
C LEU A 34 1.30 1.74 -6.77
N ARG A 35 0.66 2.91 -6.88
CA ARG A 35 1.38 4.18 -7.03
C ARG A 35 2.29 4.46 -5.83
N ARG A 36 1.78 4.25 -4.61
CA ARG A 36 2.53 4.49 -3.36
C ARG A 36 3.72 3.54 -3.16
N ILE A 37 3.67 2.34 -3.73
CA ILE A 37 4.79 1.39 -3.67
C ILE A 37 5.81 1.62 -4.79
N ALA A 38 5.38 2.21 -5.91
CA ALA A 38 6.24 2.50 -7.06
C ALA A 38 6.96 3.86 -7.00
N GLN A 39 6.67 4.67 -5.98
CA GLN A 39 7.27 5.99 -5.74
C GLN A 39 8.67 5.90 -5.11
#